data_AF-A0A530CKA7-F1
#
_entry.id   AF-A0A530CKA7-F1
#
_cell.length_a   1.000
_cell.length_b   1.000
_cell.length_c   1.000
_cell.angle_alpha   90.00
_cell.angle_beta   90.00
_cell.angle_gamma   90.00
#
_symmetry.space_group_name_H-M   'P 1'
#
loop_
_entity.id
_entity.type
_entity.pdbx_description
1 polymer ?
#
loop_
_entity_poly.entity_id
_entity_poly.type
_entity_poly.pdbx_seq_one_letter_code
_entity_poly.pdbx_strand_id
1 'polypeptide(L)'
;MSNVAESAIVDDELMQVLAAIEHALDDKEEGEHEEEGYERRVCVHFPDDCPSIFGVGYLEIPIRDFLTWAAKENVGDSRVLLNIRDEYYYGDHEEDYYYQLDSGPVRLLSREELAVKRLAHERGRAEREAERQRFESEMQDDLARDEARRAAWAIEMLSFSQEGAELEEAREASRQLNNHIDDEWDRFVLERETWPTELKNEMEKRERSRLAKLEEEWLEESQRITDEESNLIQKAKARAEQGGSSKPKGGDFKPASGPH
;
A
#
# COMPACT_ATOMS: atom_id res chain seq x y z
N MET A 1 22.29 -8.98 83.79
CA MET A 1 20.98 -9.20 83.15
C MET A 1 21.16 -8.84 81.69
N SER A 2 21.27 -9.87 80.85
CA SER A 2 21.80 -9.84 79.50
C SER A 2 20.69 -10.22 78.53
N ASN A 3 19.76 -9.30 78.26
CA ASN A 3 18.62 -9.55 77.36
C ASN A 3 18.33 -8.35 76.43
N VAL A 4 19.16 -7.31 76.40
CA VAL A 4 18.91 -6.11 75.59
C VAL A 4 19.77 -6.06 74.33
N ALA A 5 20.97 -6.67 74.34
CA ALA A 5 21.88 -6.67 73.19
C ALA A 5 21.50 -7.68 72.09
N GLU A 6 20.85 -8.81 72.43
CA GLU A 6 20.42 -9.80 71.42
C GLU A 6 19.14 -9.38 70.69
N SER A 7 18.27 -8.58 71.31
CA SER A 7 17.03 -8.10 70.67
C SER A 7 17.28 -7.08 69.56
N ALA A 8 18.30 -6.23 69.71
CA ALA A 8 18.60 -5.19 68.71
C ALA A 8 19.28 -5.76 67.45
N ILE A 9 20.03 -6.86 67.59
CA ILE A 9 20.72 -7.51 66.46
C ILE A 9 19.72 -8.27 65.57
N VAL A 10 18.69 -8.86 66.17
CA VAL A 10 17.64 -9.58 65.43
C VAL A 10 16.76 -8.63 64.61
N ASP A 11 16.49 -7.41 65.09
CA ASP A 11 15.70 -6.41 64.35
C ASP A 11 16.46 -5.80 63.16
N ASP A 12 17.77 -5.57 63.27
CA ASP A 12 18.60 -5.06 62.16
C ASP A 12 18.82 -6.13 61.07
N GLU A 13 19.01 -7.40 61.44
CA GLU A 13 19.09 -8.50 60.46
C GLU A 13 17.74 -8.75 59.79
N LEU A 14 16.63 -8.66 60.51
CA LEU A 14 15.29 -8.79 59.94
C LEU A 14 14.96 -7.61 59.01
N MET A 15 15.35 -6.37 59.37
CA MET A 15 15.21 -5.21 58.50
C MET A 15 16.11 -5.30 57.26
N GLN A 16 17.33 -5.83 57.36
CA GLN A 16 18.17 -6.05 56.18
C GLN A 16 17.61 -7.14 55.27
N VAL A 17 17.04 -8.20 55.84
CA VAL A 17 16.36 -9.25 55.05
C VAL A 17 15.09 -8.70 54.39
N LEU A 18 14.30 -7.89 55.10
CA LEU A 18 13.11 -7.25 54.53
C LEU A 18 13.47 -6.23 53.45
N ALA A 19 14.49 -5.39 53.66
CA ALA A 19 14.99 -4.45 52.66
C ALA A 19 15.60 -5.18 51.45
N ALA A 20 16.27 -6.31 51.65
CA ALA A 20 16.78 -7.15 50.55
C ALA A 20 15.66 -7.87 49.79
N ILE A 21 14.56 -8.24 50.47
CA ILE A 21 13.36 -8.78 49.83
C ILE A 21 12.61 -7.69 49.08
N GLU A 22 12.50 -6.48 49.63
CA GLU A 22 11.86 -5.32 48.99
C GLU A 22 12.67 -4.88 47.75
N HIS A 23 14.01 -4.84 47.84
CA HIS A 23 14.87 -4.58 46.68
C HIS A 23 14.83 -5.72 45.64
N ALA A 24 14.70 -6.98 46.08
CA ALA A 24 14.56 -8.13 45.18
C ALA A 24 13.15 -8.28 44.58
N LEU A 25 12.17 -7.53 45.10
CA LEU A 25 10.82 -7.41 44.55
C LEU A 25 10.71 -6.21 43.61
N ASP A 26 11.36 -5.08 43.92
CA ASP A 26 11.49 -3.92 43.01
C ASP A 26 12.34 -4.25 41.77
N ASP A 27 13.42 -5.04 41.91
CA ASP A 27 14.23 -5.51 40.76
C ASP A 27 13.53 -6.60 39.91
N LYS A 28 12.28 -6.95 40.24
CA LYS A 28 11.48 -7.95 39.51
C LYS A 28 10.23 -7.40 38.84
N GLU A 29 10.06 -6.07 38.82
CA GLU A 29 8.94 -5.41 38.12
C GLU A 29 9.36 -4.64 36.86
N GLU A 30 10.44 -5.07 36.22
CA GLU A 30 10.61 -4.95 34.77
C GLU A 30 10.89 -6.34 34.20
N GLY A 31 9.95 -7.26 34.44
CA GLY A 31 9.71 -8.28 33.43
C GLY A 31 9.21 -7.53 32.21
N GLU A 32 10.11 -7.11 31.32
CA GLU A 32 9.81 -7.13 29.90
C GLU A 32 9.19 -8.51 29.70
N HIS A 33 7.87 -8.56 29.60
CA HIS A 33 7.21 -9.68 28.96
C HIS A 33 7.93 -9.73 27.62
N GLU A 34 8.83 -10.69 27.44
CA GLU A 34 9.20 -11.13 26.11
C GLU A 34 7.84 -11.50 25.51
N GLU A 35 7.22 -10.55 24.81
CA GLU A 35 6.16 -10.83 23.87
C GLU A 35 6.77 -11.94 23.05
N GLU A 36 6.25 -13.17 23.19
CA GLU A 36 6.59 -14.26 22.30
C GLU A 36 6.29 -13.70 20.92
N GLY A 37 7.32 -13.21 20.22
CA GLY A 37 7.16 -12.44 19.00
C GLY A 37 6.74 -13.41 17.90
N TYR A 38 5.46 -13.72 17.84
CA TYR A 38 4.87 -14.47 16.75
C TYR A 38 4.38 -13.51 15.68
N GLU A 39 4.43 -14.00 14.45
CA GLU A 39 4.00 -13.24 13.29
C GLU A 39 2.52 -12.84 13.43
N ARG A 40 2.22 -11.57 13.14
CA ARG A 40 0.86 -11.01 13.22
C ARG A 40 0.28 -10.69 11.84
N ARG A 41 1.08 -10.80 10.79
CA ARG A 41 0.67 -10.55 9.41
C ARG A 41 0.99 -11.74 8.49
N VAL A 42 0.06 -12.06 7.60
CA VAL A 42 0.34 -12.95 6.47
C VAL A 42 0.95 -12.13 5.35
N CYS A 43 2.19 -12.41 4.98
CA CYS A 43 2.83 -11.80 3.83
C CYS A 43 2.59 -12.64 2.56
N VAL A 44 1.88 -12.06 1.60
CA VAL A 44 1.63 -12.64 0.27
C VAL A 44 2.56 -11.98 -0.72
N HIS A 45 3.60 -12.69 -1.15
CA HIS A 45 4.52 -12.21 -2.18
C HIS A 45 3.90 -12.34 -3.57
N PHE A 46 3.95 -11.24 -4.32
CA PHE A 46 3.57 -11.23 -5.73
C PHE A 46 4.72 -11.76 -6.61
N PRO A 47 4.42 -12.18 -7.85
CA PRO A 47 5.44 -12.54 -8.83
C PRO A 47 6.49 -11.43 -9.04
N ASP A 48 7.72 -11.82 -9.36
CA ASP A 48 8.89 -10.91 -9.46
C ASP A 48 8.73 -9.75 -10.47
N ASP A 49 7.80 -9.84 -11.41
CA ASP A 49 7.47 -8.78 -12.37
C ASP A 49 6.47 -7.75 -11.80
N CYS A 50 5.67 -8.11 -10.80
CA CYS A 50 4.69 -7.23 -10.16
C CYS A 50 5.31 -5.94 -9.59
N PRO A 51 6.47 -5.95 -8.88
CA PRO A 51 7.13 -4.72 -8.43
C PRO A 51 7.49 -3.77 -9.57
N SER A 52 7.90 -4.33 -10.72
CA SER A 52 8.34 -3.54 -11.87
C SER A 52 7.17 -2.95 -12.66
N ILE A 53 6.01 -3.62 -12.64
CA ILE A 53 4.82 -3.21 -13.39
C ILE A 53 3.92 -2.30 -12.54
N PHE A 54 3.74 -2.62 -11.26
CA PHE A 54 2.75 -1.99 -10.38
C PHE A 54 3.36 -1.27 -9.17
N GLY A 55 4.68 -1.32 -8.98
CA GLY A 55 5.34 -0.71 -7.82
C GLY A 55 5.11 -1.46 -6.51
N VAL A 56 4.61 -2.69 -6.57
CA VAL A 56 4.20 -3.49 -5.41
C VAL A 56 4.71 -4.91 -5.54
N GLY A 57 5.30 -5.44 -4.48
CA GLY A 57 5.94 -6.75 -4.44
C GLY A 57 5.33 -7.71 -3.42
N TYR A 58 4.61 -7.19 -2.43
CA TYR A 58 3.89 -8.02 -1.48
C TYR A 58 2.68 -7.28 -0.90
N LEU A 59 1.76 -8.07 -0.34
CA LEU A 59 0.64 -7.62 0.47
C LEU A 59 0.74 -8.30 1.83
N GLU A 60 0.80 -7.51 2.90
CA GLU A 60 0.63 -7.99 4.26
C GLU A 60 -0.81 -7.81 4.71
N ILE A 61 -1.37 -8.91 5.21
CA ILE A 61 -2.75 -8.98 5.69
C ILE A 61 -2.69 -9.31 7.18
N PRO A 62 -3.36 -8.53 8.05
CA PRO A 62 -3.47 -8.88 9.46
C PRO A 62 -4.06 -10.28 9.63
N ILE A 63 -3.40 -11.14 10.43
CA ILE A 63 -3.88 -12.51 10.67
C ILE A 63 -5.29 -12.47 11.31
N ARG A 64 -5.57 -11.45 12.12
CA ARG A 64 -6.90 -11.20 12.69
C ARG A 64 -8.00 -11.12 11.64
N ASP A 65 -7.76 -10.38 10.55
CA ASP A 65 -8.70 -10.22 9.44
C ASP A 65 -8.77 -11.50 8.60
N PHE A 66 -7.63 -12.14 8.35
CA PHE A 66 -7.58 -13.42 7.65
C PHE A 66 -8.39 -14.51 8.37
N LEU A 67 -8.26 -14.64 9.70
CA LEU A 67 -9.03 -15.57 10.53
C LEU A 67 -10.53 -15.22 10.51
N THR A 68 -10.86 -13.93 10.53
CA THR A 68 -12.25 -13.47 10.45
C THR A 68 -12.89 -13.80 9.11
N TRP A 69 -12.15 -13.64 8.00
CA TRP A 69 -12.59 -14.05 6.68
C TRP A 69 -12.72 -15.58 6.57
N ALA A 70 -11.69 -16.33 6.98
CA ALA A 70 -11.69 -17.79 6.91
C ALA A 70 -12.84 -18.40 7.75
N ALA A 71 -13.19 -17.81 8.89
CA ALA A 71 -14.31 -18.24 9.71
C ALA A 71 -15.68 -18.01 9.08
N LYS A 72 -15.80 -17.06 8.14
CA LYS A 72 -17.03 -16.84 7.36
C LYS A 72 -17.15 -17.86 6.23
N GLU A 73 -16.05 -18.14 5.55
CA GLU A 73 -16.02 -19.08 4.43
C GLU A 73 -16.10 -20.55 4.89
N ASN A 74 -15.49 -20.88 6.03
CA ASN A 74 -15.50 -22.23 6.60
C ASN A 74 -16.36 -22.31 7.87
N VAL A 75 -17.67 -22.48 7.68
CA VAL A 75 -18.65 -22.53 8.78
C VAL A 75 -18.39 -23.67 9.78
N GLY A 76 -17.79 -24.78 9.33
CA GLY A 76 -17.50 -25.95 10.17
C GLY A 76 -16.45 -25.67 11.24
N ASP A 77 -15.43 -24.88 10.91
CA ASP A 77 -14.31 -24.55 11.79
C ASP A 77 -14.39 -23.13 12.37
N SER A 78 -15.43 -22.37 12.00
CA SER A 78 -15.63 -20.97 12.36
C SER A 78 -15.36 -20.67 13.84
N ARG A 79 -15.88 -21.50 14.75
CA ARG A 79 -15.67 -21.32 16.20
C ARG A 79 -14.20 -21.45 16.61
N VAL A 80 -13.47 -22.40 16.03
CA VAL A 80 -12.05 -22.60 16.34
C VAL A 80 -11.23 -21.42 15.85
N LEU A 81 -11.50 -20.96 14.62
CA LEU A 81 -10.81 -19.83 14.00
C LEU A 81 -11.05 -18.52 14.76
N LEU A 82 -12.29 -18.25 15.20
CA LEU A 82 -12.61 -17.09 16.02
C LEU A 82 -12.00 -17.17 17.42
N ASN A 83 -11.94 -18.36 18.02
CA ASN A 83 -11.27 -18.53 19.31
C ASN A 83 -9.76 -18.25 19.20
N ILE A 84 -9.08 -18.72 18.16
CA ILE A 84 -7.65 -18.41 17.93
C ILE A 84 -7.47 -16.90 17.76
N ARG A 85 -8.34 -16.26 16.98
CA ARG A 85 -8.32 -14.81 16.78
C ARG A 85 -8.47 -14.06 18.10
N ASP A 86 -9.43 -14.45 18.92
CA ASP A 86 -9.76 -13.72 20.15
C ASP A 86 -8.75 -13.98 21.28
N GLU A 87 -8.04 -15.12 21.26
CA GLU A 87 -7.02 -15.46 22.26
C GLU A 87 -5.63 -14.89 21.91
N TYR A 88 -5.22 -14.96 20.63
CA TYR A 88 -3.84 -14.62 20.21
C TYR A 88 -3.74 -13.35 19.35
N TYR A 89 -4.84 -12.90 18.74
CA TYR A 89 -4.85 -11.74 17.85
C TYR A 89 -5.93 -10.76 18.29
N TYR A 90 -6.00 -10.49 19.60
CA TYR A 90 -7.15 -9.83 20.23
C TYR A 90 -7.31 -8.35 19.85
N GLY A 91 -6.34 -7.76 19.14
CA GLY A 91 -6.41 -6.40 18.60
C GLY A 91 -5.69 -5.39 19.49
N ASP A 92 -4.62 -5.80 20.15
CA ASP A 92 -3.78 -4.97 21.01
C ASP A 92 -2.54 -4.41 20.29
N HIS A 93 -2.25 -4.90 19.09
CA HIS A 93 -1.13 -4.45 18.29
C HIS A 93 -1.60 -3.70 17.04
N GLU A 94 -0.79 -2.75 16.58
CA GLU A 94 -1.09 -1.97 15.36
C GLU A 94 -1.25 -2.90 14.15
N GLU A 95 -0.40 -3.94 14.10
CA GLU A 95 -0.35 -4.98 13.07
C GLU A 95 -1.65 -5.79 12.92
N ASP A 96 -2.53 -5.76 13.92
CA ASP A 96 -3.81 -6.47 13.87
C ASP A 96 -4.87 -5.74 13.01
N TYR A 97 -4.60 -4.52 12.55
CA TYR A 97 -5.60 -3.64 11.92
C TYR A 97 -5.25 -3.14 10.52
N TYR A 98 -3.97 -3.08 10.15
CA TYR A 98 -3.55 -2.39 8.94
C TYR A 98 -2.99 -3.34 7.88
N TYR A 99 -3.49 -3.17 6.65
CA TYR A 99 -2.93 -3.78 5.46
C TYR A 99 -1.71 -2.99 5.02
N GLN A 100 -0.66 -3.67 4.60
CA GLN A 100 0.51 -3.03 4.01
C GLN A 100 0.74 -3.54 2.60
N LEU A 101 0.80 -2.60 1.66
CA LEU A 101 1.07 -2.84 0.24
C LEU A 101 2.39 -2.16 -0.09
N ASP A 102 3.42 -2.92 -0.38
CA ASP A 102 4.77 -2.39 -0.58
C ASP A 102 5.57 -3.29 -1.54
N SER A 103 6.66 -2.76 -2.06
CA SER A 103 7.62 -3.48 -2.89
C SER A 103 8.75 -4.10 -2.08
N GLY A 104 9.15 -3.49 -0.95
CA GLY A 104 10.39 -3.86 -0.28
C GLY A 104 11.63 -3.62 -1.17
N PRO A 105 12.83 -4.02 -0.73
CA PRO A 105 14.05 -3.84 -1.51
C PRO A 105 14.11 -4.87 -2.66
N VAL A 106 13.56 -4.53 -3.83
CA VAL A 106 13.50 -5.43 -4.98
C VAL A 106 14.26 -4.88 -6.18
N ARG A 107 14.94 -5.78 -6.90
CA ARG A 107 15.53 -5.46 -8.21
C ARG A 107 14.41 -5.29 -9.23
N LEU A 108 14.24 -4.06 -9.72
CA LEU A 108 13.35 -3.80 -10.85
C LEU A 108 13.93 -4.41 -12.13
N LEU A 109 13.05 -5.03 -12.91
CA LEU A 109 13.38 -5.60 -14.20
C LEU A 109 13.49 -4.49 -15.24
N SER A 110 14.45 -4.60 -16.15
CA SER A 110 14.51 -3.74 -17.33
C SER A 110 13.34 -4.03 -18.27
N ARG A 111 12.99 -3.08 -19.15
CA ARG A 111 11.94 -3.30 -20.15
C ARG A 111 12.23 -4.48 -21.08
N GLU A 112 13.49 -4.72 -21.39
CA GLU A 112 13.89 -5.91 -22.16
C GLU A 112 13.56 -7.21 -21.41
N GLU A 113 13.84 -7.27 -20.09
CA GLU A 113 13.51 -8.43 -19.26
C GLU A 113 11.99 -8.60 -19.10
N LEU A 114 11.25 -7.49 -18.97
CA LEU A 114 9.79 -7.50 -18.95
C LEU A 114 9.21 -7.98 -20.27
N ALA A 115 9.74 -7.54 -21.41
CA ALA A 115 9.32 -7.98 -22.75
C ALA A 115 9.51 -9.49 -22.93
N VAL A 116 10.67 -10.03 -22.51
CA VAL A 116 10.91 -11.48 -22.50
C VAL A 116 9.85 -12.21 -21.66
N LYS A 117 9.53 -11.70 -20.47
CA LYS A 117 8.50 -12.30 -19.60
C LYS A 117 7.09 -12.17 -20.21
N ARG A 118 6.73 -11.03 -20.78
CA ARG A 118 5.44 -10.80 -21.45
C ARG A 118 5.23 -11.82 -22.56
N LEU A 119 6.19 -11.94 -23.47
CA LEU A 119 6.15 -12.91 -24.57
C LEU A 119 6.09 -14.37 -24.07
N ALA A 120 6.78 -14.69 -22.98
CA ALA A 120 6.65 -16.01 -22.35
C ALA A 120 5.24 -16.24 -21.76
N HIS A 121 4.64 -15.22 -21.13
CA HIS A 121 3.28 -15.29 -20.62
C HIS A 121 2.21 -15.35 -21.73
N GLU A 122 2.44 -14.73 -22.89
CA GLU A 122 1.51 -14.81 -24.01
C GLU A 122 1.30 -16.25 -24.52
N ARG A 123 2.32 -17.11 -24.40
CA ARG A 123 2.27 -18.52 -24.83
C ARG A 123 1.26 -19.40 -24.09
N GLY A 124 0.51 -18.87 -23.12
CA GLY A 124 -0.63 -19.53 -22.47
C GLY A 124 -1.78 -18.58 -22.14
N ARG A 125 -1.82 -17.40 -22.77
CA ARG A 125 -2.81 -16.35 -22.45
C ARG A 125 -4.24 -16.80 -22.74
N ALA A 126 -4.49 -17.41 -23.90
CA ALA A 126 -5.83 -17.83 -24.30
C ALA A 126 -6.43 -18.88 -23.36
N GLU A 127 -5.60 -19.81 -22.86
CA GLU A 127 -6.04 -20.86 -21.94
C GLU A 127 -6.35 -20.29 -20.55
N ARG A 128 -5.47 -19.43 -20.02
CA ARG A 128 -5.69 -18.71 -18.75
C ARG A 128 -6.88 -17.74 -18.81
N GLU A 129 -7.09 -17.08 -19.95
CA GLU A 129 -8.23 -16.19 -20.18
C GLU A 129 -9.55 -16.98 -20.17
N ALA A 130 -9.58 -18.14 -20.83
CA ALA A 130 -10.74 -19.03 -20.81
C ALA A 130 -11.01 -19.59 -19.41
N GLU A 131 -9.96 -19.87 -18.64
CA GLU A 131 -10.08 -20.33 -17.25
C GLU A 131 -10.53 -19.21 -16.31
N ARG A 132 -10.01 -17.98 -16.48
CA ARG A 132 -10.48 -16.79 -15.76
C ARG A 132 -11.95 -16.53 -16.01
N GLN A 133 -12.40 -16.57 -17.26
CA GLN A 133 -13.81 -16.36 -17.61
C GLN A 133 -14.73 -17.42 -16.98
N ARG A 134 -14.25 -18.66 -16.79
CA ARG A 134 -14.99 -19.68 -16.04
C ARG A 134 -15.10 -19.31 -14.57
N PHE A 135 -13.99 -18.99 -13.91
CA PHE A 135 -14.00 -18.59 -12.49
C PHE A 135 -14.78 -17.29 -12.24
N GLU A 136 -14.64 -16.27 -13.10
CA GLU A 136 -15.38 -15.02 -13.00
C GLU A 136 -16.89 -15.22 -13.22
N SER A 137 -17.29 -16.10 -14.15
CA SER A 137 -18.69 -16.47 -14.34
C SER A 137 -19.25 -17.25 -13.15
N GLU A 138 -18.40 -17.94 -12.39
CA GLU A 138 -18.76 -18.66 -11.16
C GLU A 138 -18.81 -17.73 -9.93
N MET A 139 -18.25 -16.52 -10.01
CA MET A 139 -18.04 -15.58 -8.90
C MET A 139 -18.87 -14.28 -8.98
N GLN A 140 -19.79 -14.13 -9.92
CA GLN A 140 -20.60 -12.91 -10.02
C GLN A 140 -21.65 -12.80 -8.90
N ASP A 141 -21.31 -12.08 -7.84
CA ASP A 141 -22.19 -11.10 -7.19
C ASP A 141 -21.35 -10.01 -6.47
N ASP A 142 -21.86 -8.78 -6.56
CA ASP A 142 -21.50 -7.55 -5.84
C ASP A 142 -20.20 -6.78 -6.15
N LEU A 143 -20.33 -5.79 -7.05
CA LEU A 143 -19.50 -4.57 -7.05
C LEU A 143 -20.37 -3.32 -7.25
N ALA A 144 -20.98 -2.85 -6.17
CA ALA A 144 -21.60 -1.53 -6.09
C ALA A 144 -21.10 -0.79 -4.84
N ARG A 145 -19.89 -0.25 -4.89
CA ARG A 145 -19.39 0.60 -3.79
C ARG A 145 -18.45 1.75 -4.16
N ASP A 146 -18.31 2.08 -5.45
CA ASP A 146 -17.31 3.08 -5.88
C ASP A 146 -17.88 4.27 -6.67
N GLU A 147 -19.19 4.53 -6.60
CA GLU A 147 -19.81 5.66 -7.34
C GLU A 147 -19.85 6.98 -6.56
N ALA A 148 -20.04 6.93 -5.23
CA ALA A 148 -20.19 8.15 -4.43
C ALA A 148 -18.91 8.99 -4.33
N ARG A 149 -17.75 8.32 -4.24
CA ARG A 149 -16.43 8.97 -4.21
C ARG A 149 -16.06 9.59 -5.56
N ARG A 150 -16.40 8.92 -6.67
CA ARG A 150 -16.24 9.45 -8.03
C ARG A 150 -17.11 10.68 -8.30
N ALA A 151 -18.36 10.68 -7.83
CA ALA A 151 -19.26 11.80 -8.00
C ALA A 151 -18.84 13.06 -7.21
N ALA A 152 -18.32 12.90 -5.99
CA ALA A 152 -17.83 14.03 -5.18
C ALA A 152 -16.60 14.70 -5.82
N TRP A 153 -15.65 13.90 -6.31
CA TRP A 153 -14.46 14.41 -7.02
C TRP A 153 -14.82 15.10 -8.34
N ALA A 154 -15.78 14.55 -9.10
CA ALA A 154 -16.26 15.15 -10.34
C ALA A 154 -16.89 16.53 -10.13
N ILE A 155 -17.56 16.77 -8.99
CA ILE A 155 -18.17 18.07 -8.66
C ILE A 155 -17.09 19.11 -8.30
N GLU A 156 -16.05 18.70 -7.58
CA GLU A 156 -14.96 19.59 -7.15
C GLU A 156 -14.07 20.05 -8.33
N MET A 157 -13.90 19.17 -9.33
CA MET A 157 -13.09 19.45 -10.53
C MET A 157 -13.80 20.24 -11.63
N LEU A 158 -15.10 20.53 -11.51
CA LEU A 158 -15.89 21.25 -12.53
C LEU A 158 -15.26 22.59 -12.96
N SER A 159 -14.67 23.32 -12.00
CA SER A 159 -14.04 24.62 -12.25
C SER A 159 -12.66 24.56 -12.92
N PHE A 160 -12.11 23.35 -13.09
CA PHE A 160 -10.84 23.07 -13.78
C PHE A 160 -11.07 22.13 -14.97
N SER A 161 -12.31 21.97 -15.42
CA SER A 161 -12.70 20.96 -16.42
C SER A 161 -11.93 21.03 -17.74
N GLN A 162 -11.52 22.22 -18.19
CA GLN A 162 -10.72 22.36 -19.41
C GLN A 162 -9.26 21.98 -19.18
N GLU A 163 -8.61 22.53 -18.15
CA GLU A 163 -7.22 22.17 -17.78
C GLU A 163 -7.11 20.68 -17.41
N GLY A 164 -8.14 20.12 -16.78
CA GLY A 164 -8.24 18.69 -16.46
C GLY A 164 -8.50 17.80 -17.68
N ALA A 165 -9.22 18.28 -18.69
CA ALA A 165 -9.40 17.55 -19.94
C ALA A 165 -8.09 17.51 -20.76
N GLU A 166 -7.37 18.64 -20.83
CA GLU A 166 -6.06 18.71 -21.49
C GLU A 166 -5.04 17.81 -20.78
N LEU A 167 -5.04 17.78 -19.44
CA LEU A 167 -4.18 16.89 -18.66
C LEU A 167 -4.54 15.41 -18.87
N GLU A 168 -5.83 15.06 -18.93
CA GLU A 168 -6.25 13.67 -19.17
C GLU A 168 -5.92 13.22 -20.61
N GLU A 169 -6.03 14.11 -21.60
CA GLU A 169 -5.58 13.85 -22.97
C GLU A 169 -4.06 13.64 -23.03
N ALA A 170 -3.28 14.46 -22.33
CA ALA A 170 -1.83 14.30 -22.22
C ALA A 170 -1.44 12.98 -21.52
N ARG A 171 -2.15 12.60 -20.46
CA ARG A 171 -1.97 11.29 -19.79
C ARG A 171 -2.30 10.13 -20.71
N GLU A 172 -3.40 10.21 -21.43
CA GLU A 172 -3.79 9.17 -22.37
C GLU A 172 -2.76 9.03 -23.50
N ALA A 173 -2.28 10.14 -24.05
CA ALA A 173 -1.20 10.16 -25.03
C ALA A 173 0.10 9.57 -24.46
N SER A 174 0.47 9.92 -23.23
CA SER A 174 1.64 9.34 -22.54
C SER A 174 1.48 7.84 -22.28
N ARG A 175 0.28 7.37 -21.89
CA ARG A 175 -0.05 5.95 -21.76
C ARG A 175 0.09 5.23 -23.10
N GLN A 176 -0.40 5.81 -24.19
CA GLN A 176 -0.29 5.24 -25.53
C GLN A 176 1.17 5.16 -26.00
N LEU A 177 1.96 6.21 -25.77
CA LEU A 177 3.39 6.19 -26.06
C LEU A 177 4.10 5.12 -25.23
N ASN A 178 3.75 5.00 -23.95
CA ASN A 178 4.31 3.98 -23.06
C ASN A 178 4.06 2.55 -23.58
N ASN A 179 2.80 2.27 -23.95
CA ASN A 179 2.40 0.99 -24.52
C ASN A 179 3.11 0.73 -25.85
N HIS A 180 3.28 1.76 -26.69
CA HIS A 180 4.01 1.63 -27.95
C HIS A 180 5.48 1.25 -27.72
N ILE A 181 6.14 1.83 -26.71
CA ILE A 181 7.52 1.46 -26.36
C ILE A 181 7.58 -0.01 -25.91
N ASP A 182 6.60 -0.47 -25.13
CA ASP A 182 6.50 -1.87 -24.75
C ASP A 182 6.34 -2.80 -25.97
N ASP A 183 5.49 -2.45 -26.93
CA ASP A 183 5.32 -3.21 -28.19
C ASP A 183 6.61 -3.25 -29.02
N GLU A 184 7.36 -2.16 -29.05
CA GLU A 184 8.64 -2.08 -29.76
C GLU A 184 9.73 -2.93 -29.08
N TRP A 185 9.72 -3.02 -27.75
CA TRP A 185 10.58 -3.96 -27.01
C TRP A 185 10.20 -5.41 -27.27
N ASP A 186 8.91 -5.73 -27.27
CA ASP A 186 8.42 -7.08 -27.57
C ASP A 186 8.82 -7.48 -29.01
N ARG A 187 8.68 -6.57 -29.98
CA ARG A 187 9.15 -6.77 -31.35
C ARG A 187 10.67 -6.99 -31.42
N PHE A 188 11.45 -6.16 -30.74
CA PHE A 188 12.91 -6.31 -30.68
C PHE A 188 13.33 -7.68 -30.14
N VAL A 189 12.66 -8.16 -29.07
CA VAL A 189 12.95 -9.47 -28.47
C VAL A 189 12.63 -10.62 -29.42
N LEU A 190 11.59 -10.51 -30.24
CA LEU A 190 11.28 -11.50 -31.28
C LEU A 190 12.26 -11.44 -32.46
N GLU A 191 12.56 -10.24 -32.96
CA GLU A 191 13.41 -10.07 -34.14
C GLU A 191 14.85 -10.53 -33.91
N ARG A 192 15.42 -10.26 -32.74
CA ARG A 192 16.81 -10.65 -32.40
C ARG A 192 17.07 -12.15 -32.45
N GLU A 193 16.03 -12.98 -32.34
CA GLU A 193 16.15 -14.44 -32.47
C GLU A 193 16.44 -14.86 -33.92
N THR A 194 16.04 -14.03 -34.89
CA THR A 194 16.14 -14.30 -36.33
C THR A 194 17.33 -13.62 -37.01
N TRP A 195 18.06 -12.77 -36.30
CA TRP A 195 19.15 -12.00 -36.88
C TRP A 195 20.40 -12.84 -37.19
N PRO A 196 21.11 -12.52 -38.30
CA PRO A 196 22.39 -13.16 -38.63
C PRO A 196 23.42 -12.99 -37.50
N THR A 197 24.13 -14.07 -37.17
CA THR A 197 25.07 -14.09 -36.03
C THR A 197 26.19 -13.06 -36.18
N GLU A 198 26.60 -12.76 -37.41
CA GLU A 198 27.68 -11.82 -37.72
C GLU A 198 27.30 -10.36 -37.47
N LEU A 199 26.01 -10.01 -37.58
CA LEU A 199 25.50 -8.64 -37.41
C LEU A 199 24.72 -8.44 -36.11
N LYS A 200 24.37 -9.53 -35.42
CA LYS A 200 23.50 -9.54 -34.24
C LYS A 200 23.93 -8.54 -33.17
N ASN A 201 25.22 -8.51 -32.81
CA ASN A 201 25.71 -7.61 -31.76
C ASN A 201 25.59 -6.12 -32.14
N GLU A 202 25.83 -5.77 -33.40
CA GLU A 202 25.73 -4.39 -33.88
C GLU A 202 24.26 -3.95 -33.95
N MET A 203 23.40 -4.82 -34.48
CA MET A 203 21.95 -4.59 -34.55
C MET A 203 21.33 -4.48 -33.15
N GLU A 204 21.69 -5.36 -32.22
CA GLU A 204 21.22 -5.31 -30.83
C GLU A 204 21.62 -4.01 -30.15
N LYS A 205 22.89 -3.60 -30.31
CA LYS A 205 23.36 -2.34 -29.71
C LYS A 205 22.62 -1.14 -30.29
N ARG A 206 22.39 -1.13 -31.61
CA ARG A 206 21.68 -0.05 -32.28
C ARG A 206 20.23 0.04 -31.82
N GLU A 207 19.51 -1.08 -31.76
CA GLU A 207 18.10 -1.09 -31.36
C GLU A 207 17.93 -0.80 -29.87
N ARG A 208 18.75 -1.37 -28.98
CA ARG A 208 18.75 -0.98 -27.56
C ARG A 208 18.98 0.53 -27.39
N SER A 209 19.88 1.13 -28.18
CA SER A 209 20.13 2.58 -28.13
C SER A 209 18.95 3.40 -28.65
N ARG A 210 18.20 2.90 -29.65
CA ARG A 210 16.99 3.57 -30.16
C ARG A 210 15.87 3.51 -29.11
N LEU A 211 15.63 2.32 -28.54
CA LEU A 211 14.59 2.11 -27.55
C LEU A 211 14.88 2.89 -26.25
N ALA A 212 16.13 2.93 -25.80
CA ALA A 212 16.52 3.73 -24.64
C ALA A 212 16.25 5.24 -24.83
N LYS A 213 16.40 5.76 -26.06
CA LYS A 213 16.05 7.17 -26.35
C LYS A 213 14.54 7.41 -26.31
N LEU A 214 13.74 6.48 -26.84
CA LEU A 214 12.28 6.57 -26.75
C LEU A 214 11.80 6.51 -25.30
N GLU A 215 12.45 5.70 -24.46
CA GLU A 215 12.19 5.66 -23.01
C GLU A 215 12.54 6.98 -22.32
N GLU A 216 13.69 7.57 -22.66
CA GLU A 216 14.11 8.87 -22.13
C GLU A 216 13.11 9.98 -22.49
N GLU A 217 12.70 10.05 -23.77
CA GLU A 217 11.68 10.99 -24.24
C GLU A 217 10.34 10.81 -23.51
N TRP A 218 9.91 9.57 -23.27
CA TRP A 218 8.69 9.28 -22.50
C TRP A 218 8.82 9.68 -21.02
N LEU A 219 9.97 9.43 -20.38
CA LEU A 219 10.21 9.80 -18.99
C LEU A 219 10.16 11.32 -18.78
N GLU A 220 10.76 12.08 -19.69
CA GLU A 220 10.70 13.55 -19.67
C GLU A 220 9.25 14.06 -19.79
N GLU A 221 8.48 13.49 -20.72
CA GLU A 221 7.08 13.84 -20.93
C GLU A 221 6.20 13.45 -19.73
N SER A 222 6.42 12.27 -19.15
CA SER A 222 5.71 11.81 -17.95
C SER A 222 6.00 12.71 -16.74
N GLN A 223 7.24 13.18 -16.58
CA GLN A 223 7.59 14.11 -15.52
C GLN A 223 6.90 15.46 -15.72
N ARG A 224 6.88 15.99 -16.95
CA ARG A 224 6.17 17.23 -17.28
C ARG A 224 4.68 17.16 -16.90
N ILE A 225 4.00 16.06 -17.27
CA ILE A 225 2.58 15.85 -16.94
C ILE A 225 2.38 15.82 -15.41
N THR A 226 3.27 15.15 -14.68
CA THR A 226 3.20 15.06 -13.20
C THR A 226 3.38 16.42 -12.53
N ASP A 227 4.28 17.25 -13.06
CA ASP A 227 4.49 18.61 -12.57
C ASP A 227 3.27 19.51 -12.86
N GLU A 228 2.67 19.39 -14.04
CA GLU A 228 1.44 20.10 -14.42
C GLU A 228 0.26 19.71 -13.53
N GLU A 229 0.10 18.41 -13.22
CA GLU A 229 -0.89 17.92 -12.27
C GLU A 229 -0.69 18.52 -10.87
N SER A 230 0.55 18.46 -10.36
CA SER A 230 0.89 18.99 -9.04
C SER A 230 0.55 20.47 -8.94
N ASN A 231 0.83 21.24 -10.00
CA ASN A 231 0.48 22.65 -10.10
C ASN A 231 -1.03 22.88 -10.09
N LEU A 232 -1.81 22.06 -10.82
CA LEU A 232 -3.28 22.15 -10.83
C LEU A 232 -3.87 21.84 -9.45
N ILE A 233 -3.37 20.82 -8.77
CA ILE A 233 -3.79 20.48 -7.40
C ILE A 233 -3.49 21.63 -6.43
N GLN A 234 -2.30 22.26 -6.53
CA GLN A 234 -1.94 23.41 -5.70
C GLN A 234 -2.84 24.62 -5.97
N LYS A 235 -3.16 24.92 -7.25
CA LYS A 235 -4.11 25.98 -7.62
C LYS A 235 -5.51 25.72 -7.04
N ALA A 236 -5.99 24.47 -7.11
CA ALA A 236 -7.28 24.08 -6.56
C ALA A 236 -7.33 24.25 -5.03
N LYS A 237 -6.29 23.80 -4.32
CA LYS A 237 -6.15 23.98 -2.86
C LYS A 237 -6.12 25.45 -2.45
N ALA A 238 -5.30 26.27 -3.11
CA ALA A 238 -5.21 27.70 -2.82
C ALA A 238 -6.56 28.43 -3.02
N ARG A 239 -7.36 28.02 -4.02
CA ARG A 239 -8.70 28.57 -4.26
C ARG A 239 -9.69 28.16 -3.17
N ALA A 240 -9.64 26.91 -2.71
CA ALA A 240 -10.49 26.44 -1.62
C ALA A 240 -10.21 27.21 -0.31
N GLU A 241 -8.94 27.49 -0.02
CA GLU A 241 -8.51 28.30 1.13
C GLU A 241 -8.99 29.76 1.03
N GLN A 242 -8.96 30.35 -0.16
CA GLN A 242 -9.49 31.71 -0.39
C GLN A 242 -11.02 31.78 -0.33
N GLY A 243 -11.73 30.72 -0.75
CA GLY A 243 -13.18 30.60 -0.63
C GLY A 243 -13.69 30.43 0.81
N GLY A 244 -12.87 29.84 1.69
CA GLY A 244 -13.18 29.65 3.11
C GLY A 244 -13.13 30.92 3.98
N SER A 245 -12.63 32.05 3.46
CA SER A 245 -12.49 33.30 4.22
C SER A 245 -13.70 34.25 4.14
N SER A 246 -14.85 33.80 3.63
CA SER A 246 -16.09 34.58 3.64
C SER A 246 -17.06 34.09 4.73
N LYS A 247 -16.63 34.15 6.00
CA LYS A 247 -17.61 34.25 7.10
C LYS A 247 -18.42 35.52 6.86
N PRO A 248 -19.76 35.44 6.71
CA PRO A 248 -20.56 36.65 6.69
C PRO A 248 -20.36 37.34 8.05
N LYS A 249 -19.88 38.58 8.03
CA LYS A 249 -19.83 39.42 9.22
C LYS A 249 -21.23 39.40 9.84
N GLY A 250 -21.30 39.01 11.10
CA GLY A 250 -22.54 38.98 11.88
C GLY A 250 -23.29 40.29 11.69
N GLY A 251 -24.44 40.20 11.03
CA GLY A 251 -25.42 41.27 10.99
C GLY A 251 -26.07 41.36 12.35
N ASP A 252 -25.98 42.53 12.97
CA ASP A 252 -26.62 42.87 14.22
C ASP A 252 -28.09 42.44 14.25
N PHE A 253 -28.40 41.44 15.08
CA PHE A 253 -29.77 41.09 15.40
C PHE A 253 -30.28 42.10 16.45
N LYS A 254 -30.98 43.15 15.99
CA LYS A 254 -31.82 43.99 16.87
C LYS A 254 -33.07 43.18 17.24
N PRO A 255 -33.36 42.95 18.53
CA PRO A 255 -34.65 42.41 18.92
C PRO A 255 -35.70 43.51 18.74
N ALA A 256 -36.67 43.28 17.84
CA ALA A 256 -37.87 44.09 17.79
C ALA A 256 -38.74 43.73 19.01
N SER A 257 -38.71 44.60 20.01
CA SER A 257 -39.73 44.69 21.05
C SER A 257 -41.09 44.98 20.42
N GLY A 258 -42.03 44.04 20.61
CA GLY A 258 -43.47 44.18 20.39
C GLY A 258 -44.23 43.91 21.70
N PRO A 259 -45.46 44.41 21.84
CA PRO A 259 -45.94 45.01 23.09
C PRO A 259 -46.48 43.98 24.10
N HIS A 260 -46.10 44.17 25.37
CA HIS A 260 -47.02 44.42 26.48
C HIS A 260 -46.27 45.04 27.66
#